data_AF-A0A413ESB2-F1
#
_entry.id   AF-A0A413ESB2-F1
#
_cell.length_a   1.000
_cell.length_b   1.000
_cell.length_c   1.000
_cell.angle_alpha   90.00
_cell.angle_beta   90.00
_cell.angle_gamma   90.00
#
_symmetry.space_group_name_H-M   'P 1'
#
loop_
_entity.id
_entity.type
_entity.pdbx_description
1 polymer ?
#
loop_
_entity_poly.entity_id
_entity_poly.type
_entity_poly.pdbx_seq_one_letter_code
_entity_poly.pdbx_strand_id
1 'polypeptide(L)'
;MKEHFDIKETEFCEVSQKEIVEKVRVKNILEAFEYIVDLAKDSNLTSDFYHKASTYIKYASRKLKLSPLQTVLLALFVDRSEDNSIRMSEIASYIGCRTTKMLRLSSEIDALEEKHYLRASRSRNCLSYRVPIEVLKTLRKNQPYIYVTEPITDLQSFFDRFNDLMEEMNDDEITHETLLAQANENLSEIKNTYFARTLKGFNLGEEDCLLFIFMAHLFIENDDNRIGFHDIDNLYDNDKIPNWCKSELRSRTSELFERDLIENVNEDGMARSDCFKLTEYAKTDLLSELNLNIKTKSDHNLIKSDSLPEKKLIYNLSEQKQVEELSAILSSDRFNEVQSRLRNAGMRAGFCSLFYGSPGTGKTETVYQIARVTGRDILRVDVDKIKSCWVGESEQNMKKLFDRYRNICKDSTLAPILLFNEADAILGVRMEGATRAVDKMENSIQNIILQEMEALDGIMIATTNLTTNLDKAFERRFLYKIQFNRPTVEARAAIWQAMMPSLPENDARTLASQFDLSGGEIENIIRKYTVEAILSGQDSIDLSAIIELCRNERISNSTRVKIGFRA
;
A
#
# COMPACT_ATOMS: atom_id res chain seq x y z
N MET A 1 -39.07 22.16 -77.10
CA MET A 1 -39.29 21.89 -75.66
C MET A 1 -37.99 21.36 -75.09
N LYS A 2 -37.16 22.23 -74.51
CA LYS A 2 -36.06 21.92 -73.57
C LYS A 2 -35.47 23.26 -73.11
N GLU A 3 -35.68 23.55 -71.84
CA GLU A 3 -35.14 24.69 -71.11
C GLU A 3 -33.74 24.39 -70.54
N HIS A 4 -33.07 25.50 -70.24
CA HIS A 4 -31.87 25.80 -69.45
C HIS A 4 -31.18 24.70 -68.62
N PHE A 5 -29.83 24.74 -68.56
CA PHE A 5 -29.10 25.32 -67.41
C PHE A 5 -27.59 25.49 -67.69
N ASP A 6 -27.13 26.69 -67.33
CA ASP A 6 -25.80 27.21 -66.96
C ASP A 6 -24.47 26.71 -67.54
N ILE A 7 -23.75 27.70 -68.09
CA ILE A 7 -22.31 27.74 -68.34
C ILE A 7 -21.71 28.70 -67.30
N LYS A 8 -20.98 28.18 -66.31
CA LYS A 8 -19.91 28.87 -65.55
C LYS A 8 -19.37 27.91 -64.49
N GLU A 9 -18.24 27.26 -64.77
CA GLU A 9 -17.26 26.78 -63.76
C GLU A 9 -16.13 26.04 -64.49
N THR A 10 -15.24 26.79 -65.13
CA THR A 10 -14.03 26.24 -65.76
C THR A 10 -12.75 26.89 -65.24
N GLU A 11 -12.75 27.43 -64.02
CA GLU A 11 -11.60 28.15 -63.47
C GLU A 11 -11.32 27.90 -61.97
N PHE A 12 -11.69 26.73 -61.44
CA PHE A 12 -11.48 26.39 -60.01
C PHE A 12 -10.64 25.13 -59.77
N CYS A 13 -9.77 24.75 -60.72
CA CYS A 13 -9.02 23.49 -60.66
C CYS A 13 -7.57 23.58 -60.15
N GLU A 14 -7.11 24.72 -59.62
CA GLU A 14 -5.72 24.84 -59.09
C GLU A 14 -5.60 25.40 -57.67
N VAL A 15 -6.71 25.62 -56.96
CA VAL A 15 -6.68 26.16 -55.58
C VAL A 15 -7.47 25.26 -54.62
N SER A 16 -6.93 24.10 -54.27
CA SER A 16 -7.34 23.43 -53.00
C SER A 16 -6.29 22.47 -52.38
N GLN A 17 -5.04 22.46 -52.85
CA GLN A 17 -3.98 21.61 -52.25
C GLN A 17 -3.12 22.30 -51.17
N LYS A 18 -3.51 23.49 -50.69
CA LYS A 18 -2.85 24.16 -49.57
C LYS A 18 -3.91 24.81 -48.69
N GLU A 19 -3.79 24.62 -47.37
CA GLU A 19 -4.73 24.95 -46.27
C GLU A 19 -5.65 23.77 -45.94
N ILE A 20 -5.62 23.11 -44.77
CA ILE A 20 -5.23 23.52 -43.42
C ILE A 20 -4.57 22.31 -42.72
N VAL A 21 -3.25 22.33 -42.56
CA VAL A 21 -2.57 21.53 -41.52
C VAL A 21 -2.05 22.55 -40.53
N GLU A 22 -2.87 22.89 -39.53
CA GLU A 22 -2.36 23.54 -38.34
C GLU A 22 -1.23 22.67 -37.80
N LYS A 23 0.00 23.21 -37.76
CA LYS A 23 1.16 22.54 -37.19
C LYS A 23 0.96 22.48 -35.67
N VAL A 24 0.17 21.51 -35.20
CA VAL A 24 0.10 21.14 -33.79
C VAL A 24 1.51 20.73 -33.37
N ARG A 25 2.13 21.56 -32.54
CA ARG A 25 3.51 21.37 -32.09
C ARG A 25 3.48 20.50 -30.83
N VAL A 26 3.48 19.19 -31.05
CA VAL A 26 3.52 18.16 -30.00
C VAL A 26 4.64 18.48 -29.00
N LYS A 27 4.28 18.59 -27.72
CA LYS A 27 5.20 19.01 -26.65
C LYS A 27 5.84 17.81 -25.94
N ASN A 28 5.14 16.68 -25.84
CA ASN A 28 5.64 15.48 -25.17
C ASN A 28 5.06 14.16 -25.74
N ILE A 29 5.62 13.02 -25.31
CA ILE A 29 5.23 11.69 -25.80
C ILE A 29 3.78 11.32 -25.43
N LEU A 30 3.30 11.68 -24.24
CA LEU A 30 1.94 11.35 -23.80
C LEU A 30 0.89 12.11 -24.61
N GLU A 31 1.13 13.39 -24.91
CA GLU A 31 0.30 14.18 -25.83
C GLU A 31 0.31 13.56 -27.24
N ALA A 32 1.45 13.04 -27.70
CA ALA A 32 1.50 12.30 -28.96
C ALA A 32 0.66 11.00 -28.91
N PHE A 33 0.68 10.30 -27.78
CA PHE A 33 -0.09 9.06 -27.58
C PHE A 33 -1.59 9.34 -27.56
N GLU A 34 -2.05 10.39 -26.87
CA GLU A 34 -3.44 10.84 -26.85
C GLU A 34 -3.98 11.01 -28.29
N TYR A 35 -3.29 11.79 -29.13
CA TYR A 35 -3.69 11.97 -30.52
C TYR A 35 -3.63 10.69 -31.37
N ILE A 36 -2.67 9.80 -31.11
CA ILE A 36 -2.58 8.51 -31.81
C ILE A 36 -3.80 7.65 -31.46
N VAL A 37 -4.15 7.60 -30.18
CA VAL A 37 -5.26 6.80 -29.64
C VAL A 37 -6.60 7.32 -30.17
N ASP A 38 -6.84 8.62 -30.09
CA ASP A 38 -8.04 9.26 -30.64
C ASP A 38 -8.25 8.95 -32.12
N LEU A 39 -7.17 9.01 -32.92
CA LEU A 39 -7.21 8.69 -34.34
C LEU A 39 -7.34 7.19 -34.62
N ALA A 40 -6.92 6.33 -33.69
CA ALA A 40 -6.94 4.87 -33.85
C ALA A 40 -8.34 4.28 -33.67
N LYS A 41 -9.23 4.96 -32.92
CA LYS A 41 -10.60 4.52 -32.66
C LYS A 41 -11.37 4.25 -33.96
N ASP A 42 -11.94 3.04 -34.07
CA ASP A 42 -12.69 2.56 -35.24
C ASP A 42 -11.95 2.67 -36.61
N SER A 43 -10.65 2.92 -36.58
CA SER A 43 -9.85 3.18 -37.78
C SER A 43 -9.45 1.91 -38.54
N ASN A 44 -9.57 0.76 -37.87
CA ASN A 44 -9.04 -0.52 -38.30
C ASN A 44 -7.56 -0.44 -38.71
N LEU A 45 -6.75 0.50 -38.17
CA LEU A 45 -5.34 0.73 -38.55
C LEU A 45 -5.13 0.73 -40.08
N THR A 46 -5.94 1.51 -40.79
CA THR A 46 -5.86 1.68 -42.25
C THR A 46 -4.76 2.66 -42.66
N SER A 47 -4.44 2.76 -43.94
CA SER A 47 -3.47 3.74 -44.45
C SER A 47 -3.88 5.18 -44.17
N ASP A 48 -5.18 5.47 -44.15
CA ASP A 48 -5.73 6.80 -43.79
C ASP A 48 -5.38 7.18 -42.35
N PHE A 49 -5.51 6.24 -41.41
CA PHE A 49 -5.07 6.43 -40.03
C PHE A 49 -3.58 6.78 -39.97
N TYR A 50 -2.71 5.99 -40.62
CA TYR A 50 -1.27 6.26 -40.61
C TYR A 50 -0.91 7.59 -41.25
N HIS A 51 -1.67 8.04 -42.24
CA HIS A 51 -1.48 9.37 -42.85
C HIS A 51 -1.81 10.49 -41.86
N LYS A 52 -3.00 10.42 -41.22
CA LYS A 52 -3.47 11.41 -40.24
C LYS A 52 -2.60 11.45 -38.97
N ALA A 53 -2.21 10.28 -38.46
CA ALA A 53 -1.42 10.15 -37.25
C ALA A 53 0.10 10.31 -37.49
N SER A 54 0.54 10.48 -38.74
CA SER A 54 1.95 10.39 -39.13
C SER A 54 2.88 11.33 -38.34
N THR A 55 2.43 12.56 -38.04
CA THR A 55 3.21 13.54 -37.27
C THR A 55 3.46 13.06 -35.85
N TYR A 56 2.42 12.56 -35.17
CA TYR A 56 2.48 12.09 -33.79
C TYR A 56 3.30 10.80 -33.68
N ILE A 57 3.05 9.84 -34.60
CA ILE A 57 3.80 8.58 -34.66
C ILE A 57 5.29 8.84 -34.91
N LYS A 58 5.64 9.74 -35.84
CA LYS A 58 7.06 10.08 -36.13
C LYS A 58 7.74 10.75 -34.94
N TYR A 59 7.02 11.58 -34.18
CA TYR A 59 7.56 12.20 -32.98
C TYR A 59 7.87 11.16 -31.90
N ALA A 60 6.88 10.33 -31.55
CA ALA A 60 7.02 9.35 -30.48
C ALA A 60 7.99 8.20 -30.85
N SER A 61 7.92 7.67 -32.08
CA SER A 61 8.85 6.62 -32.55
C SER A 61 10.31 7.04 -32.48
N ARG A 62 10.64 8.29 -32.84
CA ARG A 62 12.01 8.83 -32.74
C ARG A 62 12.49 8.96 -31.31
N LYS A 63 11.61 9.38 -30.39
CA LYS A 63 11.94 9.54 -28.98
C LYS A 63 12.13 8.20 -28.28
N LEU A 64 11.26 7.24 -28.58
CA LEU A 64 11.24 5.92 -27.95
C LEU A 64 12.14 4.90 -28.65
N LYS A 65 12.65 5.21 -29.85
CA LYS A 65 13.40 4.28 -30.71
C LYS A 65 12.59 3.00 -31.01
N LEU A 66 11.29 3.17 -31.27
CA LEU A 66 10.35 2.11 -31.61
C LEU A 66 9.93 2.19 -33.08
N SER A 67 9.48 1.06 -33.65
CA SER A 67 8.85 1.05 -34.97
C SER A 67 7.56 1.90 -34.95
N PRO A 68 7.08 2.42 -36.10
CA PRO A 68 5.78 3.11 -36.15
C PRO A 68 4.64 2.25 -35.60
N LEU A 69 4.66 0.95 -35.85
CA LEU A 69 3.65 -0.01 -35.42
C LEU A 69 3.75 -0.29 -33.91
N GLN A 70 4.96 -0.51 -33.38
CA GLN A 70 5.24 -0.61 -31.94
C GLN A 70 4.79 0.65 -31.20
N THR A 71 5.02 1.84 -31.78
CA THR A 71 4.63 3.11 -31.16
C THR A 71 3.11 3.23 -31.04
N VAL A 72 2.37 2.81 -32.07
CA VAL A 72 0.90 2.81 -32.04
C VAL A 72 0.40 1.79 -31.03
N LEU A 73 0.93 0.57 -31.03
CA LEU A 73 0.55 -0.47 -30.07
C LEU A 73 0.83 -0.04 -28.62
N LEU A 74 2.02 0.49 -28.35
CA LEU A 74 2.38 1.00 -27.03
C LEU A 74 1.44 2.13 -26.59
N ALA A 75 1.08 3.07 -27.48
CA ALA A 75 0.13 4.12 -27.16
C ALA A 75 -1.24 3.57 -26.74
N LEU A 76 -1.72 2.52 -27.44
CA LEU A 76 -2.99 1.86 -27.12
C LEU A 76 -2.94 1.10 -25.79
N PHE A 77 -1.82 0.45 -25.45
CA PHE A 77 -1.63 -0.17 -24.15
C PHE A 77 -1.51 0.88 -23.02
N VAL A 78 -0.84 2.00 -23.27
CA VAL A 78 -0.69 3.09 -22.29
C VAL A 78 -2.03 3.78 -22.00
N ASP A 79 -2.88 4.00 -23.00
CA ASP A 79 -4.25 4.52 -22.79
C ASP A 79 -5.09 3.62 -21.88
N ARG A 80 -4.84 2.30 -21.95
CA ARG A 80 -5.49 1.29 -21.12
C ARG A 80 -4.71 0.91 -19.86
N SER A 81 -3.65 1.64 -19.54
CA SER A 81 -2.78 1.31 -18.40
C SER A 81 -3.41 1.57 -17.03
N GLU A 82 -4.62 2.14 -16.99
CA GLU A 82 -5.45 2.07 -15.79
C GLU A 82 -5.79 0.63 -15.44
N ASP A 83 -5.88 -0.30 -16.43
CA ASP A 83 -6.14 -1.73 -16.26
C ASP A 83 -4.84 -2.56 -16.14
N ASN A 84 -4.73 -3.38 -15.09
CA ASN A 84 -3.61 -4.29 -14.88
C ASN A 84 -3.66 -5.55 -15.78
N SER A 85 -4.72 -5.75 -16.56
CA SER A 85 -4.89 -6.90 -17.45
C SER A 85 -5.58 -6.46 -18.73
N ILE A 86 -4.78 -6.03 -19.70
CA ILE A 86 -5.25 -5.53 -21.00
C ILE A 86 -5.31 -6.70 -21.96
N ARG A 87 -6.54 -7.06 -22.37
CA ARG A 87 -6.72 -8.14 -23.34
C ARG A 87 -6.61 -7.63 -24.76
N MET A 88 -6.07 -8.47 -25.63
CA MET A 88 -6.02 -8.17 -27.07
C MET A 88 -7.40 -7.90 -27.69
N SER A 89 -8.45 -8.54 -27.16
CA SER A 89 -9.83 -8.32 -27.58
C SER A 89 -10.33 -6.90 -27.30
N GLU A 90 -9.86 -6.26 -26.22
CA GLU A 90 -10.25 -4.90 -25.84
C GLU A 90 -9.62 -3.89 -26.80
N ILE A 91 -8.34 -4.06 -27.10
CA ILE A 91 -7.64 -3.27 -28.13
C ILE A 91 -8.28 -3.48 -29.50
N ALA A 92 -8.60 -4.73 -29.86
CA ALA A 92 -9.27 -5.04 -31.13
C ALA A 92 -10.62 -4.31 -31.25
N SER A 93 -11.41 -4.36 -30.18
CA SER A 93 -12.72 -3.72 -30.07
C SER A 93 -12.61 -2.20 -30.22
N TYR A 94 -11.65 -1.58 -29.53
CA TYR A 94 -11.41 -0.13 -29.59
C TYR A 94 -11.03 0.35 -31.00
N ILE A 95 -10.15 -0.38 -31.67
CA ILE A 95 -9.68 -0.06 -33.03
C ILE A 95 -10.76 -0.41 -34.09
N GLY A 96 -11.75 -1.21 -33.74
CA GLY A 96 -12.74 -1.74 -34.67
C GLY A 96 -12.14 -2.76 -35.66
N CYS A 97 -11.17 -3.56 -35.23
CA CYS A 97 -10.53 -4.57 -36.08
C CYS A 97 -10.80 -6.02 -35.66
N ARG A 98 -10.71 -6.94 -36.62
CA ARG A 98 -10.90 -8.37 -36.37
C ARG A 98 -9.73 -8.95 -35.57
N THR A 99 -10.00 -9.94 -34.73
CA THR A 99 -8.97 -10.67 -33.94
C THR A 99 -7.84 -11.21 -34.80
N THR A 100 -8.12 -11.66 -36.04
CA THR A 100 -7.09 -12.13 -36.99
C THR A 100 -6.11 -11.03 -37.43
N LYS A 101 -6.52 -9.76 -37.39
CA LYS A 101 -5.61 -8.63 -37.60
C LYS A 101 -4.73 -8.40 -36.38
N MET A 102 -5.26 -8.51 -35.17
CA MET A 102 -4.45 -8.42 -33.93
C MET A 102 -3.43 -9.56 -33.84
N LEU A 103 -3.78 -10.78 -34.24
CA LEU A 103 -2.82 -11.90 -34.27
C LEU A 103 -1.63 -11.64 -35.22
N ARG A 104 -1.82 -10.89 -36.31
CA ARG A 104 -0.71 -10.49 -37.20
C ARG A 104 0.20 -9.43 -36.60
N LEU A 105 -0.25 -8.76 -35.53
CA LEU A 105 0.52 -7.76 -34.81
C LEU A 105 1.28 -8.37 -33.63
N SER A 106 1.13 -9.67 -33.35
CA SER A 106 1.74 -10.32 -32.19
C SER A 106 3.25 -10.13 -32.16
N SER A 107 3.93 -10.26 -33.30
CA SER A 107 5.39 -10.09 -33.37
C SER A 107 5.87 -8.70 -32.94
N GLU A 108 5.05 -7.66 -33.09
CA GLU A 108 5.40 -6.32 -32.61
C GLU A 108 5.10 -6.15 -31.12
N ILE A 109 4.14 -6.91 -30.58
CA ILE A 109 3.84 -6.95 -29.14
C ILE A 109 4.92 -7.74 -28.42
N ASP A 110 5.33 -8.88 -28.98
CA ASP A 110 6.47 -9.68 -28.49
C ASP A 110 7.73 -8.79 -28.45
N ALA A 111 7.96 -7.97 -29.49
CA ALA A 111 9.08 -7.02 -29.50
C ALA A 111 8.96 -5.87 -28.46
N LEU A 112 7.75 -5.51 -28.03
CA LEU A 112 7.53 -4.57 -26.92
C LEU A 112 7.78 -5.25 -25.57
N GLU A 113 7.41 -6.53 -25.44
CA GLU A 113 7.68 -7.36 -24.27
C GLU A 113 9.19 -7.61 -24.09
N GLU A 114 9.91 -7.95 -25.16
CA GLU A 114 11.38 -8.10 -25.16
C GLU A 114 12.10 -6.81 -24.77
N LYS A 115 11.52 -5.66 -25.11
CA LYS A 115 12.03 -4.34 -24.69
C LYS A 115 11.51 -3.90 -23.32
N HIS A 116 10.77 -4.77 -22.62
CA HIS A 116 10.18 -4.55 -21.31
C HIS A 116 9.21 -3.36 -21.22
N TYR A 117 8.67 -2.93 -22.37
CA TYR A 117 7.60 -1.92 -22.40
C TYR A 117 6.25 -2.51 -21.97
N LEU A 118 6.08 -3.81 -22.16
CA LEU A 118 4.91 -4.59 -21.76
C LEU A 118 5.35 -5.81 -20.95
N ARG A 119 4.47 -6.27 -20.06
CA ARG A 119 4.56 -7.58 -19.43
C ARG A 119 3.34 -8.39 -19.84
N ALA A 120 3.55 -9.66 -20.17
CA ALA A 120 2.48 -10.57 -20.57
C ALA A 120 2.17 -11.53 -19.44
N SER A 121 0.92 -11.53 -18.99
CA SER A 121 0.38 -12.51 -18.04
C SER A 121 -0.24 -13.67 -18.84
N ARG A 122 0.29 -14.87 -18.62
CA ARG A 122 0.01 -16.08 -19.41
C ARG A 122 -0.76 -17.12 -18.59
N SER A 123 -1.89 -16.72 -18.01
CA SER A 123 -2.80 -17.65 -17.35
C SER A 123 -3.37 -18.70 -18.34
N ARG A 124 -3.70 -19.91 -17.86
CA ARG A 124 -4.20 -21.04 -18.69
C ARG A 124 -5.37 -20.70 -19.63
N ASN A 125 -6.15 -19.66 -19.34
CA ASN A 125 -7.36 -19.31 -20.08
C ASN A 125 -7.34 -17.92 -20.72
N CYS A 126 -6.33 -17.08 -20.46
CA CYS A 126 -6.32 -15.72 -21.00
C CYS A 126 -4.91 -15.13 -21.05
N LEU A 127 -4.47 -14.77 -22.27
CA LEU A 127 -3.29 -13.93 -22.49
C LEU A 127 -3.70 -12.47 -22.31
N SER A 128 -3.08 -11.81 -21.34
CA SER A 128 -3.28 -10.39 -21.08
C SER A 128 -1.94 -9.69 -20.91
N TYR A 129 -1.94 -8.37 -21.03
CA TYR A 129 -0.73 -7.57 -20.93
C TYR A 129 -0.92 -6.43 -19.94
N ARG A 130 0.16 -5.95 -19.36
CA ARG A 130 0.18 -4.69 -18.62
C ARG A 130 1.37 -3.82 -19.01
N VAL A 131 1.25 -2.52 -18.74
CA VAL A 131 2.35 -1.58 -18.87
C VAL A 131 2.99 -1.40 -17.48
N PRO A 132 4.27 -1.73 -17.29
CA PRO A 132 4.95 -1.51 -16.02
C PRO A 132 4.91 -0.06 -15.56
N ILE A 133 4.79 0.18 -14.25
CA ILE A 133 4.74 1.55 -13.71
C ILE A 133 6.01 2.36 -14.02
N GLU A 134 7.16 1.70 -14.12
CA GLU A 134 8.43 2.34 -14.51
C GLU A 134 8.44 2.83 -15.96
N VAL A 135 7.73 2.13 -16.86
CA VAL A 135 7.49 2.60 -18.22
C VAL A 135 6.64 3.88 -18.17
N LEU A 136 5.55 3.90 -17.40
CA LEU A 136 4.72 5.10 -17.25
C LEU A 136 5.49 6.28 -16.66
N LYS A 137 6.34 6.05 -15.65
CA LYS A 137 7.21 7.07 -15.04
C LYS A 137 8.20 7.67 -16.05
N THR A 138 8.82 6.84 -16.90
CA THR A 138 9.76 7.31 -17.93
C THR A 138 9.05 8.07 -19.06
N LEU A 139 7.87 7.61 -19.49
CA LEU A 139 7.04 8.29 -20.47
C LEU A 139 6.58 9.68 -19.96
N ARG A 140 6.19 9.81 -18.69
CA ARG A 140 5.89 11.11 -18.04
C ARG A 140 7.08 12.07 -18.05
N LYS A 141 8.30 11.54 -17.94
CA LYS A 141 9.55 12.32 -18.06
C LYS A 141 9.97 12.58 -19.51
N ASN A 142 9.16 12.18 -20.49
CA ASN A 142 9.44 12.32 -21.93
C ASN A 142 10.72 11.60 -22.36
N GLN A 143 10.99 10.44 -21.74
CA GLN A 143 12.18 9.60 -21.94
C GLN A 143 11.81 8.19 -22.39
N PRO A 144 12.68 7.50 -23.16
CA PRO A 144 12.52 6.07 -23.42
C PRO A 144 12.72 5.26 -22.14
N TYR A 145 12.04 4.13 -22.05
CA TYR A 145 12.29 3.16 -20.99
C TYR A 145 13.57 2.39 -21.30
N ILE A 146 14.41 2.21 -20.29
CA ILE A 146 15.61 1.40 -20.34
C ILE A 146 15.50 0.44 -19.17
N TYR A 147 15.34 -0.84 -19.48
CA TYR A 147 15.38 -1.89 -18.46
C TYR A 147 16.81 -2.02 -17.95
N VAL A 148 17.00 -1.85 -16.64
CA VAL A 148 18.27 -2.03 -15.97
C VAL A 148 18.06 -3.10 -14.91
N THR A 149 18.73 -4.24 -15.07
CA THR A 149 18.84 -5.22 -13.99
C THR A 149 19.94 -4.77 -13.04
N GLU A 150 19.59 -4.56 -11.78
CA GLU A 150 20.60 -4.32 -10.75
C GLU A 150 21.38 -5.62 -10.50
N PRO A 151 22.72 -5.56 -10.36
CA PRO A 151 23.52 -6.75 -10.12
C PRO A 151 23.24 -7.31 -8.73
N ILE A 152 23.23 -8.65 -8.61
CA ILE A 152 23.07 -9.32 -7.32
C ILE A 152 24.45 -9.45 -6.69
N THR A 153 24.72 -8.66 -5.65
CA THR A 153 26.06 -8.52 -5.07
C THR A 153 26.23 -9.22 -3.74
N ASP A 154 25.14 -9.45 -3.03
CA ASP A 154 25.09 -10.00 -1.69
C ASP A 154 23.78 -10.76 -1.45
N LEU A 155 23.64 -11.34 -0.26
CA LEU A 155 22.47 -12.14 0.09
C LEU A 155 21.18 -11.29 0.17
N GLN A 156 21.29 -10.01 0.53
CA GLN A 156 20.13 -9.11 0.60
C GLN A 156 19.59 -8.83 -0.81
N SER A 157 20.45 -8.40 -1.73
CA SER A 157 20.08 -8.15 -3.12
C SER A 157 19.56 -9.40 -3.82
N PHE A 158 19.99 -10.59 -3.40
CA PHE A 158 19.42 -11.86 -3.88
C PHE A 158 17.96 -12.03 -3.47
N PHE A 159 17.63 -11.82 -2.18
CA PHE A 159 16.25 -11.93 -1.71
C PHE A 159 15.36 -10.79 -2.19
N ASP A 160 15.88 -9.57 -2.34
CA ASP A 160 15.19 -8.46 -3.00
C ASP A 160 14.81 -8.86 -4.45
N ARG A 161 15.75 -9.46 -5.20
CA ARG A 161 15.48 -9.94 -6.57
C ARG A 161 14.52 -11.13 -6.60
N PHE A 162 14.62 -12.04 -5.63
CA PHE A 162 13.70 -13.17 -5.52
C PHE A 162 12.27 -12.71 -5.18
N ASN A 163 12.11 -11.66 -4.36
CA ASN A 163 10.81 -11.04 -4.12
C ASN A 163 10.18 -10.52 -5.42
N ASP A 164 10.95 -9.82 -6.28
CA ASP A 164 10.46 -9.37 -7.58
C ASP A 164 9.96 -10.54 -8.44
N LEU A 165 10.68 -11.68 -8.43
CA LEU A 165 10.26 -12.88 -9.15
C LEU A 165 8.97 -13.49 -8.58
N MET A 166 8.79 -13.44 -7.25
CA MET A 166 7.56 -13.89 -6.61
C MET A 166 6.38 -12.97 -6.95
N GLU A 167 6.59 -11.66 -7.06
CA GLU A 167 5.57 -10.73 -7.57
C GLU A 167 5.21 -11.04 -9.03
N GLU A 168 6.20 -11.28 -9.89
CA GLU A 168 5.99 -11.71 -11.28
C GLU A 168 5.24 -13.05 -11.37
N MET A 169 5.52 -14.01 -10.48
CA MET A 169 4.79 -15.28 -10.39
C MET A 169 3.33 -15.07 -10.00
N ASN A 170 3.07 -14.28 -8.95
CA ASN A 170 1.73 -13.99 -8.47
C ASN A 170 0.86 -13.26 -9.52
N ASP A 171 1.50 -12.51 -10.42
CA ASP A 171 0.85 -11.83 -11.55
C ASP A 171 0.68 -12.74 -12.80
N ASP A 172 1.00 -14.04 -12.71
CA ASP A 172 1.03 -15.02 -13.81
C ASP A 172 1.96 -14.57 -14.98
N GLU A 173 2.98 -13.74 -14.72
CA GLU A 173 3.92 -13.22 -15.74
C GLU A 173 5.03 -14.21 -16.06
N ILE A 174 5.43 -15.01 -15.08
CA ILE A 174 6.42 -16.09 -15.21
C ILE A 174 5.81 -17.42 -14.79
N THR A 175 6.40 -18.52 -15.25
CA THR A 175 6.04 -19.88 -14.84
C THR A 175 6.94 -20.39 -13.73
N HIS A 176 6.52 -21.44 -13.04
CA HIS A 176 7.34 -22.19 -12.08
C HIS A 176 8.71 -22.59 -12.67
N GLU A 177 8.74 -23.09 -13.90
CA GLU A 177 9.99 -23.44 -14.59
C GLU A 177 10.91 -22.23 -14.78
N THR A 178 10.34 -21.06 -15.09
CA THR A 178 11.08 -19.81 -15.25
C THR A 178 11.60 -19.29 -13.91
N LEU A 179 10.77 -19.34 -12.85
CA LEU A 179 11.16 -18.97 -11.50
C LEU A 179 12.32 -19.84 -11.01
N LEU A 180 12.22 -21.16 -11.20
CA LEU A 180 13.26 -22.13 -10.84
C LEU A 180 14.59 -21.81 -11.55
N ALA A 181 14.55 -21.58 -12.87
CA ALA A 181 15.73 -21.25 -13.65
C ALA A 181 16.38 -19.94 -13.18
N GLN A 182 15.58 -18.88 -13.00
CA GLN A 182 16.09 -17.56 -12.58
C GLN A 182 16.59 -17.57 -11.13
N ALA A 183 15.92 -18.27 -10.21
CA ALA A 183 16.38 -18.42 -8.83
C ALA A 183 17.76 -19.10 -8.76
N ASN A 184 17.96 -20.15 -9.58
CA ASN A 184 19.24 -20.84 -9.69
C ASN A 184 20.34 -19.98 -10.34
N GLU A 185 20.01 -19.21 -11.38
CA GLU A 185 20.94 -18.24 -11.99
C GLU A 185 21.36 -17.18 -10.97
N ASN A 186 20.39 -16.57 -10.27
CA ASN A 186 20.63 -15.58 -9.24
C ASN A 186 21.50 -16.14 -8.09
N LEU A 187 21.27 -17.39 -7.67
CA LEU A 187 22.07 -18.05 -6.64
C LEU A 187 23.52 -18.25 -7.09
N SER A 188 23.72 -18.45 -8.40
CA SER A 188 25.05 -18.60 -9.00
C SER A 188 25.85 -17.29 -9.03
N GLU A 189 25.18 -16.13 -9.09
CA GLU A 189 25.82 -14.81 -9.02
C GLU A 189 26.42 -14.56 -7.63
N ILE A 190 25.70 -14.97 -6.58
CA ILE A 190 26.15 -14.84 -5.19
C ILE A 190 26.97 -16.03 -4.68
N LYS A 191 27.57 -16.85 -5.56
CA LYS A 191 28.33 -18.07 -5.19
C LYS A 191 29.45 -17.91 -4.14
N ASN A 192 29.88 -16.68 -3.86
CA ASN A 192 30.92 -16.38 -2.87
C ASN A 192 30.35 -16.20 -1.45
N THR A 193 29.04 -16.01 -1.30
CA THR A 193 28.35 -15.90 -0.01
C THR A 193 28.41 -17.23 0.73
N TYR A 194 28.36 -17.20 2.06
CA TYR A 194 28.22 -18.39 2.90
C TYR A 194 26.92 -19.14 2.53
N PHE A 195 25.82 -18.41 2.40
CA PHE A 195 24.52 -18.98 2.03
C PHE A 195 24.58 -19.84 0.75
N ALA A 196 25.08 -19.27 -0.35
CA ALA A 196 25.13 -19.99 -1.63
C ALA A 196 26.11 -21.17 -1.60
N ARG A 197 27.24 -21.04 -0.89
CA ARG A 197 28.21 -22.14 -0.72
C ARG A 197 27.65 -23.29 0.10
N THR A 198 26.95 -22.98 1.18
CA THR A 198 26.35 -23.97 2.09
C THR A 198 25.20 -24.69 1.41
N LEU A 199 24.29 -23.98 0.74
CA LEU A 199 23.23 -24.60 -0.07
C LEU A 199 23.76 -25.52 -1.15
N LYS A 200 24.78 -25.08 -1.89
CA LYS A 200 25.45 -25.93 -2.89
C LYS A 200 26.13 -27.15 -2.25
N GLY A 201 26.66 -27.02 -1.04
CA GLY A 201 27.26 -28.10 -0.27
C GLY A 201 26.26 -29.19 0.16
N PHE A 202 24.99 -28.84 0.38
CA PHE A 202 23.93 -29.81 0.66
C PHE A 202 23.55 -30.67 -0.54
N ASN A 203 23.89 -30.23 -1.76
CA ASN A 203 23.58 -30.91 -3.01
C ASN A 203 22.08 -31.25 -3.12
N LEU A 204 21.25 -30.25 -2.82
CA LEU A 204 19.80 -30.36 -2.92
C LEU A 204 19.37 -30.48 -4.40
N GLY A 205 18.29 -31.20 -4.66
CA GLY A 205 17.56 -31.13 -5.92
C GLY A 205 17.06 -29.70 -6.19
N GLU A 206 16.87 -29.35 -7.46
CA GLU A 206 16.48 -27.98 -7.85
C GLU A 206 15.14 -27.56 -7.21
N GLU A 207 14.20 -28.49 -7.09
CA GLU A 207 12.89 -28.29 -6.45
C GLU A 207 13.02 -28.02 -4.94
N ASP A 208 13.74 -28.86 -4.20
CA ASP A 208 13.97 -28.66 -2.75
C ASP A 208 14.77 -27.37 -2.51
N CYS A 209 15.74 -27.05 -3.38
CA CYS A 209 16.49 -25.80 -3.30
C CYS A 209 15.58 -24.58 -3.47
N LEU A 210 14.73 -24.56 -4.50
CA LEU A 210 13.76 -23.49 -4.73
C LEU A 210 12.77 -23.38 -3.56
N LEU A 211 12.26 -24.52 -3.07
CA LEU A 211 11.34 -24.57 -1.95
C LEU A 211 11.96 -23.99 -0.68
N PHE A 212 13.24 -24.29 -0.40
CA PHE A 212 13.94 -23.67 0.71
C PHE A 212 14.15 -22.17 0.52
N ILE A 213 14.56 -21.70 -0.66
CA ILE A 213 14.70 -20.27 -0.96
C ILE A 213 13.37 -19.56 -0.76
N PHE A 214 12.27 -20.16 -1.20
CA PHE A 214 10.92 -19.64 -1.01
C PHE A 214 10.54 -19.56 0.48
N MET A 215 10.77 -20.62 1.25
CA MET A 215 10.51 -20.60 2.70
C MET A 215 11.39 -19.58 3.44
N ALA A 216 12.66 -19.44 3.02
CA ALA A 216 13.57 -18.41 3.53
C ALA A 216 13.07 -17.00 3.20
N HIS A 217 12.57 -16.77 1.98
CA HIS A 217 11.95 -15.52 1.57
C HIS A 217 10.72 -15.18 2.43
N LEU A 218 9.82 -16.13 2.67
CA LEU A 218 8.66 -15.91 3.55
C LEU A 218 9.08 -15.55 4.98
N PHE A 219 10.11 -16.19 5.51
CA PHE A 219 10.69 -15.85 6.80
C PHE A 219 11.32 -14.45 6.81
N ILE A 220 12.09 -14.08 5.78
CA ILE A 220 12.78 -12.78 5.71
C ILE A 220 11.79 -11.62 5.56
N GLU A 221 10.76 -11.78 4.72
CA GLU A 221 9.79 -10.71 4.46
C GLU A 221 8.77 -10.56 5.60
N ASN A 222 8.29 -11.68 6.14
CA ASN A 222 7.11 -11.69 7.02
C ASN A 222 7.37 -12.22 8.44
N ASP A 223 8.61 -12.61 8.77
CA ASP A 223 8.94 -13.40 9.97
C ASP A 223 8.05 -14.65 10.09
N ASP A 224 7.74 -15.27 8.94
CA ASP A 224 6.77 -16.35 8.90
C ASP A 224 7.35 -17.65 9.45
N ASN A 225 6.97 -17.96 10.69
CA ASN A 225 7.30 -19.20 11.38
C ASN A 225 6.19 -20.27 11.26
N ARG A 226 5.21 -20.08 10.37
CA ARG A 226 4.09 -21.00 10.13
C ARG A 226 3.71 -21.08 8.65
N ILE A 227 4.58 -21.72 7.88
CA ILE A 227 4.37 -21.93 6.44
C ILE A 227 3.49 -23.16 6.22
N GLY A 228 2.28 -22.95 5.70
CA GLY A 228 1.35 -24.02 5.33
C GLY A 228 1.37 -24.33 3.83
N PHE A 229 0.65 -25.38 3.42
CA PHE A 229 0.54 -25.71 1.99
C PHE A 229 -0.05 -24.59 1.13
N HIS A 230 -0.92 -23.76 1.69
CA HIS A 230 -1.49 -22.61 0.98
C HIS A 230 -0.47 -21.53 0.61
N ASP A 231 0.63 -21.44 1.36
CA ASP A 231 1.70 -20.48 1.07
C ASP A 231 2.56 -21.06 -0.06
N ILE A 232 2.89 -22.34 0.07
CA ILE A 232 3.66 -23.11 -0.93
C ILE A 232 2.90 -23.22 -2.26
N ASP A 233 1.57 -23.22 -2.24
CA ASP A 233 0.74 -23.22 -3.45
C ASP A 233 1.12 -22.06 -4.39
N ASN A 234 1.46 -20.87 -3.85
CA ASN A 234 1.87 -19.69 -4.62
C ASN A 234 3.23 -19.86 -5.34
N LEU A 235 4.00 -20.90 -5.02
CA LEU A 235 5.26 -21.19 -5.70
C LEU A 235 5.01 -21.81 -7.08
N TYR A 236 3.87 -22.47 -7.29
CA TYR A 236 3.60 -23.31 -8.44
C TYR A 236 2.52 -22.71 -9.35
N ASP A 237 2.62 -23.02 -10.65
CA ASP A 237 1.62 -22.60 -11.63
C ASP A 237 0.20 -22.98 -11.17
N ASN A 238 -0.74 -22.04 -11.21
CA ASN A 238 -2.16 -22.20 -10.83
C ASN A 238 -2.40 -22.44 -9.34
N ASP A 239 -1.54 -21.91 -8.47
CA ASP A 239 -1.70 -21.94 -7.02
C ASP A 239 -1.93 -23.35 -6.49
N LYS A 240 -1.14 -24.30 -6.99
CA LYS A 240 -1.32 -25.70 -6.63
C LYS A 240 -0.02 -26.48 -6.58
N ILE A 241 0.39 -26.80 -5.35
CA ILE A 241 1.49 -27.70 -5.06
C ILE A 241 1.27 -29.08 -5.72
N PRO A 242 2.29 -29.63 -6.39
CA PRO A 242 2.25 -30.99 -6.90
C PRO A 242 2.03 -32.02 -5.78
N ASN A 243 1.26 -33.08 -6.09
CA ASN A 243 0.94 -34.12 -5.10
C ASN A 243 2.18 -34.86 -4.58
N TRP A 244 3.23 -35.00 -5.40
CA TRP A 244 4.48 -35.64 -5.00
C TRP A 244 5.20 -34.79 -3.94
N CYS A 245 5.37 -33.48 -4.17
CA CYS A 245 5.99 -32.55 -3.22
C CYS A 245 5.19 -32.49 -1.91
N LYS A 246 3.85 -32.41 -2.02
CA LYS A 246 2.95 -32.47 -0.86
C LYS A 246 3.10 -33.77 -0.06
N SER A 247 3.32 -34.89 -0.75
CA SER A 247 3.56 -36.18 -0.11
C SER A 247 4.89 -36.17 0.64
N GLU A 248 5.97 -35.74 -0.01
CA GLU A 248 7.32 -35.71 0.57
C GLU A 248 7.42 -34.84 1.81
N LEU A 249 6.79 -33.66 1.79
CA LEU A 249 6.71 -32.78 2.95
C LEU A 249 5.92 -33.39 4.11
N ARG A 250 4.82 -34.11 3.83
CA ARG A 250 4.04 -34.80 4.87
C ARG A 250 4.76 -36.00 5.46
N SER A 251 5.50 -36.75 4.64
CA SER A 251 6.26 -37.93 5.07
C SER A 251 7.65 -37.60 5.61
N ARG A 252 8.06 -36.32 5.56
CA ARG A 252 9.41 -35.87 5.93
C ARG A 252 10.52 -36.55 5.13
N THR A 253 10.26 -36.82 3.86
CA THR A 253 11.22 -37.45 2.94
C THR A 253 11.87 -36.47 1.98
N SER A 254 11.47 -35.18 2.01
CA SER A 254 12.16 -34.11 1.29
C SER A 254 13.57 -33.92 1.87
N GLU A 255 14.52 -33.57 1.02
CA GLU A 255 15.92 -33.36 1.40
C GLU A 255 16.07 -32.21 2.41
N LEU A 256 15.08 -31.30 2.47
CA LEU A 256 15.04 -30.20 3.44
C LEU A 256 14.93 -30.69 4.89
N PHE A 257 14.22 -31.78 5.13
CA PHE A 257 14.17 -32.42 6.45
C PHE A 257 15.47 -33.18 6.73
N GLU A 258 16.01 -33.89 5.74
CA GLU A 258 17.25 -34.67 5.89
C GLU A 258 18.47 -33.80 6.21
N ARG A 259 18.48 -32.56 5.70
CA ARG A 259 19.54 -31.57 5.92
C ARG A 259 19.28 -30.63 7.10
N ASP A 260 18.23 -30.88 7.88
CA ASP A 260 17.85 -30.07 9.05
C ASP A 260 17.64 -28.58 8.70
N LEU A 261 17.08 -28.31 7.52
CA LEU A 261 16.80 -26.95 7.04
C LEU A 261 15.40 -26.48 7.43
N ILE A 262 14.45 -27.42 7.48
CA ILE A 262 13.06 -27.17 7.89
C ILE A 262 12.61 -28.18 8.95
N GLU A 263 11.64 -27.76 9.76
CA GLU A 263 10.96 -28.61 10.72
C GLU A 263 9.45 -28.33 10.74
N ASN A 264 8.67 -29.24 11.33
CA ASN A 264 7.25 -28.98 11.52
C ASN A 264 7.01 -28.02 12.69
N VAL A 265 5.95 -27.22 12.59
CA VAL A 265 5.51 -26.38 13.70
C VAL A 265 4.90 -27.27 14.79
N ASN A 266 5.30 -27.02 16.04
CA ASN A 266 4.71 -27.67 17.21
C ASN A 266 3.53 -26.82 17.72
N GLU A 267 2.35 -27.42 17.81
CA GLU A 267 1.15 -26.82 18.40
C GLU A 267 0.64 -27.77 19.49
N ASP A 268 0.48 -27.27 20.72
CA ASP A 268 0.09 -28.06 21.90
C ASP A 268 0.96 -29.31 22.18
N GLY A 269 2.25 -29.23 21.83
CA GLY A 269 3.20 -30.35 22.02
C GLY A 269 3.10 -31.45 20.95
N MET A 270 2.32 -31.24 19.88
CA MET A 270 2.28 -32.11 18.71
C MET A 270 2.78 -31.40 17.46
N ALA A 271 3.60 -32.10 16.66
CA ALA A 271 4.06 -31.59 15.38
C ALA A 271 2.94 -31.65 14.34
N ARG A 272 2.61 -30.52 13.72
CA ARG A 272 1.64 -30.45 12.62
C ARG A 272 2.27 -30.91 11.31
N SER A 273 1.70 -31.92 10.67
CA SER A 273 2.22 -32.48 9.41
C SER A 273 1.99 -31.59 8.18
N ASP A 274 1.25 -30.49 8.34
CA ASP A 274 0.85 -29.55 7.30
C ASP A 274 1.36 -28.12 7.50
N CYS A 275 2.15 -27.90 8.56
CA CYS A 275 2.80 -26.62 8.85
C CYS A 275 4.31 -26.82 9.04
N PHE A 276 5.08 -25.93 8.44
CA PHE A 276 6.53 -25.97 8.36
C PHE A 276 7.13 -24.65 8.84
N LYS A 277 8.37 -24.69 9.30
CA LYS A 277 9.19 -23.52 9.61
C LYS A 277 10.65 -23.84 9.35
N LEU A 278 11.45 -22.80 9.16
CA LEU A 278 12.91 -22.95 9.14
C LEU A 278 13.41 -23.40 10.51
N THR A 279 14.42 -24.25 10.53
CA THR A 279 15.13 -24.62 11.77
C THR A 279 15.93 -23.43 12.31
N GLU A 280 16.26 -23.46 13.60
CA GLU A 280 17.16 -22.44 14.18
C GLU A 280 18.54 -22.43 13.51
N TYR A 281 19.02 -23.60 13.06
CA TYR A 281 20.22 -23.70 12.24
C TYR A 281 20.09 -22.89 10.93
N ALA A 282 19.01 -23.10 10.17
CA ALA A 282 18.80 -22.36 8.92
C ALA A 282 18.69 -20.84 9.15
N LYS A 283 18.00 -20.42 10.21
CA LYS A 283 17.82 -18.99 10.53
C LYS A 283 19.10 -18.30 11.00
N THR A 284 19.83 -18.93 11.91
CA THR A 284 20.94 -18.27 12.60
C THR A 284 22.29 -18.47 11.91
N ASP A 285 22.47 -19.57 11.18
CA ASP A 285 23.72 -19.91 10.50
C ASP A 285 23.63 -19.61 9.00
N LEU A 286 22.69 -20.23 8.28
CA LEU A 286 22.59 -20.04 6.82
C LEU A 286 22.23 -18.59 6.44
N LEU A 287 21.33 -17.96 7.19
CA LEU A 287 20.90 -16.58 6.96
C LEU A 287 21.71 -15.56 7.78
N SER A 288 22.82 -15.96 8.40
CA SER A 288 23.67 -15.10 9.24
C SER A 288 24.28 -13.90 8.50
N GLU A 289 24.48 -14.02 7.19
CA GLU A 289 25.04 -12.95 6.34
C GLU A 289 24.03 -11.86 6.01
N LEU A 290 22.73 -12.12 6.23
CA LEU A 290 21.78 -11.04 6.30
C LEU A 290 22.15 -10.24 7.53
N ASN A 291 22.46 -8.96 7.34
CA ASN A 291 22.47 -8.01 8.45
C ASN A 291 21.05 -7.97 9.00
N LEU A 292 20.69 -8.88 9.92
CA LEU A 292 19.44 -8.89 10.68
C LEU A 292 19.31 -7.62 11.57
N ASN A 293 20.29 -6.71 11.52
CA ASN A 293 20.04 -5.27 11.52
C ASN A 293 19.30 -4.83 10.24
N ILE A 294 18.23 -5.56 9.94
CA ILE A 294 17.24 -5.21 8.97
C ILE A 294 16.70 -3.89 9.52
N LYS A 295 17.15 -2.78 8.92
CA LYS A 295 16.24 -1.69 8.57
C LYS A 295 15.20 -2.30 7.65
N THR A 296 14.33 -3.02 8.30
CA THR A 296 13.01 -3.47 7.99
C THR A 296 12.38 -2.60 6.93
N LYS A 297 12.55 -3.01 5.68
CA LYS A 297 11.58 -2.69 4.63
C LYS A 297 10.22 -3.35 4.91
N SER A 298 10.13 -4.22 5.93
CA SER A 298 8.89 -4.73 6.55
C SER A 298 8.44 -4.01 7.85
N ASP A 299 9.17 -3.01 8.38
CA ASP A 299 8.79 -2.12 9.52
C ASP A 299 8.18 -0.83 9.02
N HIS A 300 7.66 -0.80 7.79
CA HIS A 300 6.92 0.40 7.41
C HIS A 300 5.73 0.69 8.34
N ASN A 301 5.32 -0.27 9.19
CA ASN A 301 4.21 -0.12 10.11
C ASN A 301 4.37 -0.67 11.55
N LEU A 302 5.43 -1.41 11.93
CA LEU A 302 5.61 -1.86 13.34
C LEU A 302 6.47 -0.85 14.11
N ILE A 303 5.83 -0.09 15.01
CA ILE A 303 6.48 0.93 15.82
C ILE A 303 6.83 0.32 17.18
N LYS A 304 8.12 0.28 17.51
CA LYS A 304 8.59 -0.23 18.78
C LYS A 304 8.20 0.68 19.93
N SER A 305 7.70 0.11 21.02
CA SER A 305 7.20 0.88 22.17
C SER A 305 8.25 1.76 22.86
N ASP A 306 9.52 1.36 22.80
CA ASP A 306 10.69 2.07 23.34
C ASP A 306 11.13 3.27 22.48
N SER A 307 10.84 3.24 21.17
CA SER A 307 11.13 4.32 20.23
C SER A 307 10.17 5.51 20.36
N LEU A 308 9.03 5.32 21.05
CA LEU A 308 8.00 6.33 21.20
C LEU A 308 8.43 7.40 22.23
N PRO A 309 8.45 8.69 21.86
CA PRO A 309 8.77 9.76 22.79
C PRO A 309 7.70 9.85 23.88
N GLU A 310 8.14 10.09 25.12
CA GLU A 310 7.22 10.37 26.21
C GLU A 310 6.51 11.70 25.97
N LYS A 311 5.19 11.67 25.91
CA LYS A 311 4.37 12.88 25.81
C LYS A 311 3.31 12.86 26.90
N LYS A 312 3.40 13.83 27.81
CA LYS A 312 2.41 13.98 28.89
C LYS A 312 1.13 14.56 28.32
N LEU A 313 0.14 13.69 28.11
CA LEU A 313 -1.21 14.08 27.70
C LEU A 313 -2.04 14.50 28.91
N ILE A 314 -2.84 15.55 28.72
CA ILE A 314 -3.76 16.08 29.72
C ILE A 314 -5.17 15.90 29.18
N TYR A 315 -5.98 15.16 29.92
CA TYR A 315 -7.36 14.82 29.56
C TYR A 315 -8.36 15.53 30.49
N ASN A 316 -9.64 15.52 30.12
CA ASN A 316 -10.66 15.79 31.14
C ASN A 316 -10.82 14.56 32.04
N LEU A 317 -11.45 14.76 33.21
CA LEU A 317 -11.57 13.73 34.25
C LEU A 317 -12.22 12.42 33.76
N SER A 318 -13.21 12.50 32.86
CA SER A 318 -13.92 11.33 32.34
C SER A 318 -13.00 10.49 31.44
N GLU A 319 -12.37 11.14 30.47
CA GLU A 319 -11.46 10.52 29.51
C GLU A 319 -10.23 9.96 30.22
N GLN A 320 -9.68 10.69 31.19
CA GLN A 320 -8.55 10.23 32.00
C GLN A 320 -8.85 8.87 32.66
N LYS A 321 -10.01 8.76 33.33
CA LYS A 321 -10.40 7.51 34.01
C LYS A 321 -10.53 6.35 33.02
N GLN A 322 -11.13 6.57 31.85
CA GLN A 322 -11.31 5.53 30.83
C GLN A 322 -9.98 5.07 30.22
N VAL A 323 -9.06 6.01 29.97
CA VAL A 323 -7.72 5.73 29.44
C VAL A 323 -6.87 4.98 30.46
N GLU A 324 -6.91 5.38 31.74
CA GLU A 324 -6.22 4.70 32.84
C GLU A 324 -6.75 3.27 33.04
N GLU A 325 -8.07 3.08 32.99
CA GLU A 325 -8.69 1.76 33.06
C GLU A 325 -8.25 0.85 31.92
N LEU A 326 -8.29 1.35 30.67
CA LEU A 326 -7.83 0.59 29.51
C LEU A 326 -6.33 0.26 29.62
N SER A 327 -5.49 1.23 30.00
CA SER A 327 -4.05 1.01 30.17
C SER A 327 -3.75 -0.02 31.26
N ALA A 328 -4.52 -0.03 32.35
CA ALA A 328 -4.36 -1.01 33.42
C ALA A 328 -4.73 -2.43 32.98
N ILE A 329 -5.77 -2.58 32.15
CA ILE A 329 -6.16 -3.86 31.56
C ILE A 329 -5.09 -4.36 30.58
N LEU A 330 -4.54 -3.46 29.77
CA LEU A 330 -3.53 -3.79 28.77
C LEU A 330 -2.12 -4.00 29.35
N SER A 331 -1.90 -3.78 30.65
CA SER A 331 -0.62 -4.06 31.30
C SER A 331 -0.19 -5.53 31.12
N SER A 332 1.12 -5.77 31.09
CA SER A 332 1.72 -7.11 30.92
C SER A 332 1.15 -8.14 31.89
N ASP A 333 0.95 -7.73 33.14
CA ASP A 333 0.63 -8.63 34.25
C ASP A 333 -0.87 -9.00 34.28
N ARG A 334 -1.73 -8.10 33.78
CA ARG A 334 -3.19 -8.28 33.85
C ARG A 334 -3.81 -8.76 32.54
N PHE A 335 -3.21 -8.46 31.40
CA PHE A 335 -3.82 -8.76 30.11
C PHE A 335 -4.15 -10.25 29.95
N ASN A 336 -3.19 -11.13 30.23
CA ASN A 336 -3.37 -12.58 30.11
C ASN A 336 -4.41 -13.12 31.12
N GLU A 337 -4.44 -12.57 32.34
CA GLU A 337 -5.41 -12.92 33.37
C GLU A 337 -6.84 -12.54 32.94
N VAL A 338 -7.03 -11.31 32.45
CA VAL A 338 -8.34 -10.83 32.00
C VAL A 338 -8.78 -11.62 30.77
N GLN A 339 -7.88 -11.91 29.83
CA GLN A 339 -8.18 -12.72 28.66
C GLN A 339 -8.66 -14.13 29.03
N SER A 340 -7.98 -14.78 29.98
CA SER A 340 -8.39 -16.09 30.50
C SER A 340 -9.77 -16.05 31.17
N ARG A 341 -10.04 -15.02 31.98
CA ARG A 341 -11.36 -14.84 32.62
C ARG A 341 -12.48 -14.60 31.61
N LEU A 342 -12.23 -13.80 30.58
CA LEU A 342 -13.20 -13.58 29.50
C LEU A 342 -13.52 -14.88 28.77
N ARG A 343 -12.49 -15.68 28.43
CA ARG A 343 -12.68 -17.01 27.82
C ARG A 343 -13.50 -17.95 28.70
N ASN A 344 -13.21 -18.00 30.00
CA ASN A 344 -13.94 -18.82 30.96
C ASN A 344 -15.40 -18.38 31.13
N ALA A 345 -15.69 -17.08 30.95
CA ALA A 345 -17.03 -16.53 30.94
C ALA A 345 -17.76 -16.73 29.59
N GLY A 346 -17.14 -17.39 28.60
CA GLY A 346 -17.68 -17.54 27.25
C GLY A 346 -17.70 -16.24 26.44
N MET A 347 -16.93 -15.24 26.86
CA MET A 347 -16.80 -13.95 26.19
C MET A 347 -15.59 -13.93 25.26
N ARG A 348 -15.61 -13.02 24.28
CA ARG A 348 -14.50 -12.81 23.34
C ARG A 348 -13.26 -12.32 24.10
N ALA A 349 -12.11 -12.84 23.69
CA ALA A 349 -10.84 -12.65 24.40
C ALA A 349 -10.04 -11.45 23.85
N GLY A 350 -10.31 -11.00 22.62
CA GLY A 350 -9.70 -9.82 22.03
C GLY A 350 -10.25 -8.51 22.56
N PHE A 351 -9.38 -7.51 22.65
CA PHE A 351 -9.70 -6.16 23.10
C PHE A 351 -9.81 -5.20 21.92
N CYS A 352 -11.04 -4.98 21.46
CA CYS A 352 -11.35 -4.01 20.43
C CYS A 352 -11.81 -2.69 21.07
N SER A 353 -11.05 -1.61 20.88
CA SER A 353 -11.35 -0.28 21.42
C SER A 353 -11.51 0.76 20.30
N LEU A 354 -12.45 1.69 20.46
CA LEU A 354 -12.68 2.80 19.54
C LEU A 354 -12.44 4.14 20.25
N PHE A 355 -11.53 4.94 19.70
CA PHE A 355 -11.26 6.30 20.14
C PHE A 355 -11.87 7.26 19.14
N TYR A 356 -12.88 8.01 19.55
CA TYR A 356 -13.65 8.88 18.66
C TYR A 356 -13.81 10.27 19.24
N GLY A 357 -13.91 11.30 18.40
CA GLY A 357 -14.07 12.67 18.88
C GLY A 357 -13.47 13.71 17.93
N SER A 358 -13.48 14.97 18.36
CA SER A 358 -12.97 16.09 17.54
C SER A 358 -11.50 15.89 17.14
N PRO A 359 -11.07 16.38 15.96
CA PRO A 359 -9.66 16.37 15.59
C PRO A 359 -8.83 17.20 16.59
N GLY A 360 -7.54 16.85 16.75
CA GLY A 360 -6.63 17.59 17.63
C GLY A 360 -6.77 17.33 19.14
N THR A 361 -7.62 16.39 19.57
CA THR A 361 -7.81 16.03 21.00
C THR A 361 -6.85 14.95 21.53
N GLY A 362 -5.89 14.50 20.71
CA GLY A 362 -4.85 13.56 21.15
C GLY A 362 -5.20 12.08 21.04
N LYS A 363 -6.21 11.69 20.25
CA LYS A 363 -6.63 10.28 20.07
C LYS A 363 -5.48 9.34 19.68
N THR A 364 -4.77 9.65 18.60
CA THR A 364 -3.64 8.85 18.09
C THR A 364 -2.48 8.83 19.08
N GLU A 365 -2.15 9.99 19.65
CA GLU A 365 -1.10 10.12 20.66
C GLU A 365 -1.41 9.30 21.92
N THR A 366 -2.68 9.22 22.32
CA THR A 366 -3.10 8.39 23.48
C THR A 366 -2.77 6.92 23.25
N VAL A 367 -2.94 6.41 22.02
CA VAL A 367 -2.54 5.04 21.67
C VAL A 367 -1.03 4.85 21.84
N TYR A 368 -0.24 5.81 21.37
CA TYR A 368 1.23 5.78 21.49
C TYR A 368 1.67 5.76 22.96
N GLN A 369 1.03 6.56 23.81
CA GLN A 369 1.38 6.58 25.23
C GLN A 369 0.91 5.30 25.96
N ILE A 370 -0.24 4.72 25.60
CA ILE A 370 -0.68 3.41 26.13
C ILE A 370 0.33 2.31 25.73
N ALA A 371 0.74 2.28 24.46
CA ALA A 371 1.73 1.33 23.95
C ALA A 371 3.05 1.43 24.73
N ARG A 372 3.56 2.65 24.90
CA ARG A 372 4.79 2.92 25.66
C ARG A 372 4.68 2.47 27.12
N VAL A 373 3.60 2.83 27.82
CA VAL A 373 3.41 2.49 29.25
C VAL A 373 3.22 0.99 29.45
N THR A 374 2.60 0.31 28.49
CA THR A 374 2.35 -1.15 28.56
C THR A 374 3.46 -2.00 27.95
N GLY A 375 4.48 -1.36 27.34
CA GLY A 375 5.59 -2.04 26.66
C GLY A 375 5.18 -2.81 25.40
N ARG A 376 4.07 -2.41 24.75
CA ARG A 376 3.52 -3.11 23.58
C ARG A 376 3.85 -2.38 22.30
N ASP A 377 4.42 -3.09 21.33
CA ASP A 377 4.66 -2.54 19.99
C ASP A 377 3.34 -2.23 19.26
N ILE A 378 3.40 -1.37 18.26
CA ILE A 378 2.20 -0.93 17.52
C ILE A 378 2.33 -1.33 16.06
N LEU A 379 1.41 -2.17 15.57
CA LEU A 379 1.24 -2.37 14.14
C LEU A 379 0.24 -1.35 13.60
N ARG A 380 0.74 -0.29 12.96
CA ARG A 380 -0.09 0.76 12.37
C ARG A 380 -0.67 0.31 11.03
N VAL A 381 -1.97 0.51 10.83
CA VAL A 381 -2.65 0.26 9.57
C VAL A 381 -2.86 1.58 8.84
N ASP A 382 -2.39 1.63 7.60
CA ASP A 382 -2.60 2.76 6.71
C ASP A 382 -3.80 2.46 5.80
N VAL A 383 -4.97 2.96 6.22
CA VAL A 383 -6.26 2.70 5.59
C VAL A 383 -6.31 3.23 4.15
N ASP A 384 -5.62 4.34 3.88
CA ASP A 384 -5.59 4.97 2.56
C ASP A 384 -4.82 4.14 1.55
N LYS A 385 -3.72 3.49 1.98
CA LYS A 385 -2.96 2.56 1.12
C LYS A 385 -3.79 1.34 0.74
N ILE A 386 -4.55 0.79 1.67
CA ILE A 386 -5.39 -0.39 1.41
C ILE A 386 -6.51 -0.05 0.43
N LYS A 387 -7.04 1.18 0.44
CA LYS A 387 -8.07 1.62 -0.51
C LYS A 387 -7.55 1.91 -1.92
N SER A 388 -6.24 2.17 -2.08
CA SER A 388 -5.63 2.47 -3.38
C SER A 388 -5.38 1.22 -4.26
N CYS A 389 -5.59 0.01 -3.73
CA CYS A 389 -5.41 -1.26 -4.43
C CYS A 389 -6.70 -1.72 -5.14
N TRP A 390 -6.58 -2.65 -6.09
CA TRP A 390 -7.66 -3.13 -6.94
C TRP A 390 -8.83 -3.79 -6.17
N VAL A 391 -10.01 -3.83 -6.81
CA VAL A 391 -11.19 -4.56 -6.32
C VAL A 391 -10.87 -6.06 -6.26
N GLY A 392 -10.78 -6.61 -5.04
CA GLY A 392 -10.40 -8.01 -4.77
C GLY A 392 -9.04 -8.13 -4.06
N GLU A 393 -8.03 -7.41 -4.56
CA GLU A 393 -6.69 -7.34 -3.94
C GLU A 393 -6.77 -6.68 -2.55
N SER A 394 -7.61 -5.67 -2.39
CA SER A 394 -7.81 -5.00 -1.10
C SER A 394 -8.49 -5.90 -0.05
N GLU A 395 -9.34 -6.84 -0.48
CA GLU A 395 -9.94 -7.83 0.43
C GLU A 395 -8.90 -8.85 0.90
N GLN A 396 -8.06 -9.33 -0.03
CA GLN A 396 -6.96 -10.25 0.28
C GLN A 396 -5.89 -9.56 1.14
N ASN A 397 -5.54 -8.31 0.84
CA ASN A 397 -4.58 -7.51 1.62
C ASN A 397 -5.09 -7.25 3.03
N MET A 398 -6.40 -7.02 3.22
CA MET A 398 -7.00 -6.90 4.55
C MET A 398 -6.89 -8.22 5.33
N LYS A 399 -7.16 -9.38 4.70
CA LYS A 399 -6.98 -10.69 5.36
C LYS A 399 -5.51 -10.94 5.72
N LYS A 400 -4.61 -10.74 4.77
CA LYS A 400 -3.15 -10.85 4.96
C LYS A 400 -2.66 -9.96 6.10
N LEU A 401 -3.22 -8.75 6.27
CA LEU A 401 -2.90 -7.87 7.40
C LEU A 401 -3.27 -8.49 8.75
N PHE A 402 -4.46 -9.07 8.88
CA PHE A 402 -4.89 -9.73 10.11
C PHE A 402 -4.15 -11.05 10.36
N ASP A 403 -3.81 -11.80 9.32
CA ASP A 403 -2.95 -12.98 9.41
C ASP A 403 -1.55 -12.61 9.91
N ARG A 404 -0.95 -11.57 9.32
CA ARG A 404 0.32 -10.99 9.78
C ARG A 404 0.23 -10.57 11.25
N TYR A 405 -0.82 -9.86 11.64
CA TYR A 405 -1.01 -9.46 13.04
C TYR A 405 -1.10 -10.65 13.99
N ARG A 406 -1.83 -11.71 13.62
CA ARG A 406 -1.92 -12.96 14.38
C ARG A 406 -0.55 -13.62 14.55
N ASN A 407 0.27 -13.64 13.50
CA ASN A 407 1.61 -14.22 13.56
C ASN A 407 2.50 -13.42 14.52
N ILE A 408 2.53 -12.08 14.40
CA ILE A 408 3.29 -11.23 15.32
C ILE A 408 2.84 -11.43 16.78
N CYS A 409 1.53 -11.62 17.02
CA CYS A 409 1.02 -11.88 18.37
C CYS A 409 1.48 -13.22 18.96
N LYS A 410 1.79 -14.23 18.12
CA LYS A 410 2.31 -15.52 18.57
C LYS A 410 3.80 -15.46 18.89
N ASP A 411 4.53 -14.66 18.12
CA ASP A 411 6.00 -14.57 18.23
C ASP A 411 6.44 -13.52 19.26
N SER A 412 5.58 -12.55 19.60
CA SER A 412 5.86 -11.51 20.58
C SER A 412 5.54 -11.94 22.01
N THR A 413 6.41 -11.62 22.97
CA THR A 413 6.17 -11.84 24.41
C THR A 413 4.96 -11.07 24.94
N LEU A 414 4.68 -9.90 24.35
CA LEU A 414 3.51 -9.08 24.62
C LEU A 414 2.75 -8.87 23.32
N ALA A 415 1.44 -9.18 23.31
CA ALA A 415 0.61 -8.92 22.14
C ALA A 415 0.70 -7.44 21.71
N PRO A 416 1.11 -7.14 20.47
CA PRO A 416 1.18 -5.77 19.97
C PRO A 416 -0.22 -5.16 19.79
N ILE A 417 -0.28 -3.84 19.68
CA ILE A 417 -1.51 -3.08 19.39
C ILE A 417 -1.68 -2.94 17.88
N LEU A 418 -2.77 -3.47 17.33
CA LEU A 418 -3.19 -3.20 15.95
C LEU A 418 -3.89 -1.84 15.90
N LEU A 419 -3.24 -0.82 15.36
CA LEU A 419 -3.75 0.55 15.31
C LEU A 419 -4.33 0.88 13.94
N PHE A 420 -5.65 1.00 13.85
CA PHE A 420 -6.30 1.63 12.70
C PHE A 420 -6.39 3.14 12.92
N ASN A 421 -5.45 3.89 12.35
CA ASN A 421 -5.43 5.34 12.47
C ASN A 421 -6.37 5.99 11.46
N GLU A 422 -7.15 7.01 11.88
CA GLU A 422 -8.06 7.77 11.01
C GLU A 422 -8.98 6.87 10.17
N ALA A 423 -9.56 5.86 10.82
CA ALA A 423 -10.38 4.84 10.18
C ALA A 423 -11.77 5.33 9.72
N ASP A 424 -11.94 6.65 9.54
CA ASP A 424 -13.17 7.32 9.10
C ASP A 424 -13.69 6.71 7.79
N ALA A 425 -12.77 6.42 6.87
CA ALA A 425 -13.05 5.90 5.55
C ALA A 425 -13.61 4.46 5.58
N ILE A 426 -13.35 3.69 6.64
CA ILE A 426 -13.76 2.29 6.76
C ILE A 426 -14.88 2.10 7.79
N LEU A 427 -14.92 2.91 8.85
CA LEU A 427 -15.89 2.77 9.93
C LEU A 427 -17.20 3.54 9.69
N GLY A 428 -17.29 4.31 8.62
CA GLY A 428 -18.47 5.07 8.22
C GLY A 428 -19.70 4.21 7.88
N VAL A 429 -20.89 4.83 7.94
CA VAL A 429 -22.16 4.19 7.55
C VAL A 429 -22.09 3.61 6.13
N ARG A 430 -22.55 2.37 6.00
CA ARG A 430 -22.67 1.66 4.71
C ARG A 430 -23.55 2.42 3.73
N MET A 431 -23.14 2.48 2.46
CA MET A 431 -23.98 3.05 1.41
C MET A 431 -25.12 2.08 1.04
N GLU A 432 -26.34 2.38 1.49
CA GLU A 432 -27.54 1.64 1.08
C GLU A 432 -27.81 1.86 -0.41
N GLY A 433 -27.97 0.78 -1.19
CA GLY A 433 -28.21 0.86 -2.63
C GLY A 433 -26.96 1.01 -3.50
N ALA A 434 -25.80 0.53 -3.02
CA ALA A 434 -24.52 0.47 -3.73
C ALA A 434 -24.66 -0.09 -5.16
N THR A 435 -24.64 0.81 -6.15
CA THR A 435 -24.70 0.48 -7.60
C THR A 435 -23.31 0.48 -8.24
N ARG A 436 -22.33 1.14 -7.63
CA ARG A 436 -20.95 1.21 -8.11
C ARG A 436 -20.09 0.10 -7.50
N ALA A 437 -19.11 -0.40 -8.26
CA ALA A 437 -18.21 -1.47 -7.82
C ALA A 437 -17.41 -1.09 -6.56
N VAL A 438 -17.03 0.18 -6.44
CA VAL A 438 -16.30 0.74 -5.29
C VAL A 438 -17.11 0.64 -4.00
N ASP A 439 -18.39 1.02 -4.02
CA ASP A 439 -19.26 0.95 -2.83
C ASP A 439 -19.46 -0.50 -2.35
N LYS A 440 -19.49 -1.47 -3.28
CA LYS A 440 -19.58 -2.90 -2.93
C LYS A 440 -18.29 -3.40 -2.29
N MET A 441 -17.13 -2.98 -2.82
CA MET A 441 -15.82 -3.30 -2.29
C MET A 441 -15.64 -2.76 -0.87
N GLU A 442 -16.02 -1.50 -0.60
CA GLU A 442 -15.95 -0.93 0.75
C GLU A 442 -16.78 -1.74 1.75
N ASN A 443 -18.00 -2.14 1.37
CA ASN A 443 -18.84 -3.00 2.20
C ASN A 443 -18.21 -4.38 2.46
N SER A 444 -17.55 -4.97 1.45
CA SER A 444 -16.83 -6.24 1.63
C SER A 444 -15.65 -6.11 2.60
N ILE A 445 -14.82 -5.09 2.45
CA ILE A 445 -13.69 -4.82 3.36
C ILE A 445 -14.21 -4.62 4.79
N GLN A 446 -15.28 -3.85 4.96
CA GLN A 446 -15.93 -3.69 6.26
C GLN A 446 -16.41 -5.02 6.86
N ASN A 447 -16.99 -5.91 6.05
CA ASN A 447 -17.41 -7.23 6.49
C ASN A 447 -16.22 -8.10 6.93
N ILE A 448 -15.11 -8.06 6.19
CA ILE A 448 -13.87 -8.76 6.57
C ILE A 448 -13.39 -8.26 7.92
N ILE A 449 -13.24 -6.95 8.11
CA ILE A 449 -12.79 -6.39 9.40
C ILE A 449 -13.72 -6.81 10.54
N LEU A 450 -15.05 -6.80 10.31
CA LEU A 450 -15.99 -7.27 11.31
C LEU A 450 -15.77 -8.74 11.66
N GLN A 451 -15.58 -9.63 10.68
CA GLN A 451 -15.28 -11.04 10.93
C GLN A 451 -13.96 -11.21 11.70
N GLU A 452 -12.92 -10.49 11.30
CA GLU A 452 -11.61 -10.53 11.94
C GLU A 452 -11.66 -10.00 13.38
N MET A 453 -12.45 -8.95 13.65
CA MET A 453 -12.71 -8.46 15.01
C MET A 453 -13.41 -9.48 15.91
N GLU A 454 -14.18 -10.42 15.34
CA GLU A 454 -14.84 -11.49 16.10
C GLU A 454 -13.90 -12.64 16.45
N ALA A 455 -12.92 -12.90 15.58
CA ALA A 455 -11.89 -13.93 15.76
C ALA A 455 -10.60 -13.41 16.42
N LEU A 456 -10.51 -12.10 16.68
CA LEU A 456 -9.33 -11.46 17.24
C LEU A 456 -9.08 -11.93 18.69
N ASP A 457 -7.88 -12.43 18.95
CA ASP A 457 -7.38 -12.75 20.30
C ASP A 457 -6.38 -11.69 20.82
N GLY A 458 -6.09 -10.66 20.03
CA GLY A 458 -5.17 -9.57 20.35
C GLY A 458 -5.85 -8.26 20.76
N ILE A 459 -5.14 -7.15 20.57
CA ILE A 459 -5.56 -5.79 20.89
C ILE A 459 -5.71 -4.99 19.59
N MET A 460 -6.92 -4.50 19.33
CA MET A 460 -7.20 -3.61 18.21
C MET A 460 -7.70 -2.27 18.73
N ILE A 461 -7.05 -1.19 18.33
CA ILE A 461 -7.49 0.17 18.64
C ILE A 461 -7.72 0.92 17.33
N ALA A 462 -8.93 1.45 17.15
CA ALA A 462 -9.26 2.29 16.01
C ALA A 462 -9.46 3.74 16.46
N THR A 463 -8.96 4.69 15.68
CA THR A 463 -9.20 6.13 15.90
C THR A 463 -10.07 6.69 14.77
N THR A 464 -11.04 7.54 15.12
CA THR A 464 -11.96 8.14 14.14
C THR A 464 -12.33 9.57 14.56
N ASN A 465 -12.50 10.45 13.57
CA ASN A 465 -13.06 11.79 13.76
C ASN A 465 -14.59 11.80 13.59
N LEU A 466 -15.19 10.70 13.12
CA LEU A 466 -16.63 10.58 12.97
C LEU A 466 -17.31 10.45 14.34
N THR A 467 -18.10 11.47 14.72
CA THR A 467 -18.85 11.47 15.98
C THR A 467 -20.31 11.01 15.82
N THR A 468 -20.86 11.02 14.61
CA THR A 468 -22.29 10.71 14.36
C THR A 468 -22.54 9.62 13.30
N ASN A 469 -21.57 9.34 12.43
CA ASN A 469 -21.78 8.50 11.25
C ASN A 469 -21.03 7.16 11.32
N LEU A 470 -20.95 6.56 12.52
CA LEU A 470 -20.36 5.23 12.70
C LEU A 470 -21.40 4.14 12.35
N ASP A 471 -20.97 3.11 11.62
CA ASP A 471 -21.83 1.97 11.32
C ASP A 471 -22.19 1.16 12.59
N LYS A 472 -23.48 0.80 12.70
CA LYS A 472 -24.03 0.12 13.89
C LYS A 472 -23.47 -1.29 14.11
N ALA A 473 -22.92 -1.95 13.08
CA ALA A 473 -22.28 -3.24 13.25
C ALA A 473 -20.97 -3.05 14.01
N PHE A 474 -20.12 -2.13 13.58
CA PHE A 474 -18.86 -1.77 14.26
C PHE A 474 -19.11 -1.30 15.68
N GLU A 475 -20.10 -0.42 15.89
CA GLU A 475 -20.47 0.07 17.22
C GLU A 475 -20.73 -1.07 18.22
N ARG A 476 -21.31 -2.19 17.79
CA ARG A 476 -21.58 -3.33 18.68
C ARG A 476 -20.36 -4.23 18.94
N ARG A 477 -19.33 -4.18 18.09
CA ARG A 477 -18.14 -5.04 18.21
C ARG A 477 -17.01 -4.41 19.02
N PHE A 478 -16.98 -3.08 19.14
CA PHE A 478 -16.06 -2.40 20.04
C PHE A 478 -16.50 -2.56 21.49
N LEU A 479 -15.64 -3.18 22.31
CA LEU A 479 -15.86 -3.40 23.74
C LEU A 479 -15.72 -2.08 24.52
N TYR A 480 -14.69 -1.30 24.18
CA TYR A 480 -14.44 0.02 24.78
C TYR A 480 -14.64 1.13 23.75
N LYS A 481 -15.35 2.18 24.15
CA LYS A 481 -15.59 3.38 23.34
C LYS A 481 -15.22 4.60 24.16
N ILE A 482 -14.09 5.22 23.83
CA ILE A 482 -13.58 6.40 24.54
C ILE A 482 -13.85 7.61 23.67
N GLN A 483 -14.69 8.52 24.17
CA GLN A 483 -15.01 9.77 23.49
C GLN A 483 -14.01 10.85 23.93
N PHE A 484 -13.23 11.37 23.00
CA PHE A 484 -12.31 12.47 23.24
C PHE A 484 -13.01 13.80 22.94
N ASN A 485 -13.52 14.43 23.99
CA ASN A 485 -14.10 15.75 23.89
C ASN A 485 -13.03 16.84 23.82
N ARG A 486 -13.43 18.05 23.42
CA ARG A 486 -12.55 19.21 23.58
C ARG A 486 -12.19 19.38 25.06
N PRO A 487 -10.94 19.79 25.37
CA PRO A 487 -10.48 19.96 26.75
C PRO A 487 -11.31 21.04 27.46
N THR A 488 -11.63 20.84 28.75
CA THR A 488 -12.26 21.88 29.58
C THR A 488 -11.33 23.08 29.75
N VAL A 489 -11.84 24.18 30.31
CA VAL A 489 -11.03 25.37 30.60
C VAL A 489 -9.82 25.03 31.49
N GLU A 490 -10.03 24.18 32.49
CA GLU A 490 -8.99 23.73 33.42
C GLU A 490 -7.95 22.87 32.69
N ALA A 491 -8.40 21.92 31.87
CA ALA A 491 -7.51 21.07 31.08
C ALA A 491 -6.71 21.89 30.05
N ARG A 492 -7.34 22.87 29.37
CA ARG A 492 -6.67 23.78 28.45
C ARG A 492 -5.61 24.62 29.13
N ALA A 493 -5.90 25.18 30.31
CA ALA A 493 -4.92 25.95 31.06
C ALA A 493 -3.70 25.10 31.43
N ALA A 494 -3.93 23.85 31.85
CA ALA A 494 -2.87 22.90 32.14
C ALA A 494 -2.06 22.52 30.88
N ILE A 495 -2.71 22.36 29.71
CA ILE A 495 -2.02 22.12 28.42
C ILE A 495 -1.11 23.30 28.07
N TRP A 496 -1.61 24.54 28.19
CA TRP A 496 -0.81 25.74 27.95
C TRP A 496 0.43 25.79 28.84
N GLN A 497 0.27 25.53 30.13
CA GLN A 497 1.40 25.52 31.07
C GLN A 497 2.39 24.38 30.81
N ALA A 498 1.90 23.21 30.42
CA ALA A 498 2.77 22.06 30.13
C ALA A 498 3.62 22.31 28.88
N MET A 499 3.04 22.93 27.85
CA MET A 499 3.72 23.19 26.57
C MET A 499 4.54 24.49 26.60
N MET A 500 4.16 25.46 27.42
CA MET A 500 4.87 26.73 27.61
C MET A 500 5.07 27.01 29.11
N PRO A 501 6.06 26.38 29.76
CA PRO A 501 6.27 26.51 31.21
C PRO A 501 6.58 27.93 31.69
N SER A 502 7.06 28.79 30.80
CA SER A 502 7.34 30.19 31.08
C SER A 502 6.09 31.08 31.09
N LEU A 503 4.94 30.60 30.61
CA LEU A 503 3.67 31.32 30.61
C LEU A 503 3.06 31.38 32.02
N PRO A 504 2.75 32.58 32.55
CA PRO A 504 2.10 32.71 33.87
C PRO A 504 0.76 31.98 33.93
N GLU A 505 0.44 31.39 35.09
CA GLU A 505 -0.81 30.62 35.29
C GLU A 505 -2.07 31.44 35.01
N ASN A 506 -2.07 32.70 35.42
CA ASN A 506 -3.20 33.60 35.18
C ASN A 506 -3.43 33.85 33.69
N ASP A 507 -2.35 33.95 32.91
CA ASP A 507 -2.41 34.17 31.47
C ASP A 507 -2.86 32.89 30.75
N ALA A 508 -2.35 31.74 31.16
CA ALA A 508 -2.80 30.43 30.68
C ALA A 508 -4.31 30.21 30.91
N ARG A 509 -4.81 30.56 32.11
CA ARG A 509 -6.26 30.50 32.42
C ARG A 509 -7.09 31.49 31.60
N THR A 510 -6.53 32.68 31.35
CA THR A 510 -7.17 33.71 30.52
C THR A 510 -7.31 33.22 29.08
N LEU A 511 -6.23 32.71 28.48
CA LEU A 511 -6.25 32.11 27.13
C LEU A 511 -7.22 30.92 27.07
N ALA A 512 -7.19 30.04 28.05
CA ALA A 512 -8.06 28.86 28.11
C ALA A 512 -9.55 29.21 28.21
N SER A 513 -9.89 30.30 28.90
CA SER A 513 -11.27 30.76 29.05
C SER A 513 -11.78 31.50 27.81
N GLN A 514 -10.91 32.26 27.14
CA GLN A 514 -11.26 33.05 25.96
C GLN A 514 -11.34 32.22 24.67
N PHE A 515 -10.50 31.19 24.55
CA PHE A 515 -10.38 30.40 23.33
C PHE A 515 -10.70 28.92 23.58
N ASP A 516 -11.75 28.44 22.92
CA ASP A 516 -12.09 27.01 22.88
C ASP A 516 -11.25 26.31 21.80
N LEU A 517 -10.06 25.87 22.21
CA LEU A 517 -9.02 25.23 21.39
C LEU A 517 -8.75 23.80 21.87
N SER A 518 -8.45 22.92 20.94
CA SER A 518 -7.93 21.57 21.18
C SER A 518 -6.43 21.59 21.52
N GLY A 519 -5.92 20.49 22.06
CA GLY A 519 -4.49 20.37 22.37
C GLY A 519 -3.59 20.53 21.14
N GLY A 520 -4.03 20.00 19.99
CA GLY A 520 -3.31 20.16 18.72
C GLY A 520 -3.31 21.61 18.20
N GLU A 521 -4.42 22.34 18.35
CA GLU A 521 -4.49 23.77 18.00
C GLU A 521 -3.56 24.60 18.90
N ILE A 522 -3.54 24.32 20.22
CA ILE A 522 -2.62 24.97 21.17
C ILE A 522 -1.16 24.68 20.80
N GLU A 523 -0.82 23.43 20.49
CA GLU A 523 0.54 23.04 20.07
C GLU A 523 0.97 23.79 18.79
N ASN A 524 0.06 23.93 17.82
CA ASN A 524 0.35 24.66 16.58
C ASN A 524 0.59 26.15 16.83
N ILE A 525 -0.20 26.77 17.72
CA ILE A 525 -0.02 28.18 18.10
C ILE A 525 1.33 28.40 18.79
N ILE A 526 1.68 27.55 19.76
CA ILE A 526 2.97 27.64 20.46
C ILE A 526 4.14 27.45 19.49
N ARG A 527 4.00 26.52 18.54
CA ARG A 527 5.01 26.30 17.50
C ARG A 527 5.22 27.54 16.64
N LYS A 528 4.13 28.17 16.17
CA LYS A 528 4.20 29.42 15.39
C LYS A 528 4.86 30.54 16.20
N TYR A 529 4.44 30.72 17.44
CA TYR A 529 5.01 31.71 18.35
C TYR A 529 6.52 31.50 18.54
N THR A 530 6.95 30.25 18.76
CA THR A 530 8.36 29.91 18.97
C THR A 530 9.20 30.20 17.73
N VAL A 531 8.69 29.92 16.52
CA VAL A 531 9.38 30.24 15.27
C VAL A 531 9.53 31.76 15.10
N GLU A 532 8.48 32.53 15.37
CA GLU A 532 8.52 34.00 15.30
C GLU A 532 9.49 34.61 16.33
N ALA A 533 9.52 34.09 17.55
CA ALA A 533 10.45 34.50 18.60
C ALA A 533 11.91 34.24 18.17
N ILE A 534 12.21 33.06 17.61
CA ILE A 534 13.55 32.72 17.10
C ILE A 534 13.97 33.65 15.96
N LEU A 535 13.07 33.95 15.02
CA LEU A 535 13.37 34.81 13.86
C LEU A 535 13.54 36.28 14.24
N SER A 536 12.82 36.76 15.26
CA SER A 536 12.86 38.14 15.73
C SER A 536 13.93 38.41 16.79
N GLY A 537 14.48 37.35 17.42
CA GLY A 537 15.47 37.47 18.49
C GLY A 537 14.89 38.03 19.80
N GLN A 538 13.59 37.92 20.01
CA GLN A 538 12.91 38.35 21.24
C GLN A 538 12.68 37.15 22.17
N ASP A 539 13.30 37.19 23.35
CA ASP A 539 13.21 36.12 24.36
C ASP A 539 12.05 36.29 25.35
N SER A 540 11.36 37.44 25.35
CA SER A 540 10.26 37.74 26.26
C SER A 540 8.91 37.25 25.70
N ILE A 541 8.06 36.70 26.58
CA ILE A 541 6.71 36.29 26.21
C ILE A 541 5.83 37.52 25.93
N ASP A 542 5.34 37.65 24.70
CA ASP A 542 4.30 38.62 24.35
C ASP A 542 2.93 37.94 24.29
N LEU A 543 2.12 38.14 25.34
CA LEU A 543 0.76 37.63 25.41
C LEU A 543 -0.13 38.15 24.27
N SER A 544 0.12 39.36 23.78
CA SER A 544 -0.67 39.98 22.70
C SER A 544 -0.47 39.24 21.38
N ALA A 545 0.77 38.88 21.07
CA ALA A 545 1.11 38.07 19.91
C ALA A 545 0.48 36.67 19.99
N ILE A 546 0.49 36.03 21.17
CA ILE A 546 -0.17 34.73 21.37
C ILE A 546 -1.69 34.85 21.15
N ILE A 547 -2.33 35.90 21.66
CA ILE A 547 -3.77 36.17 21.46
C ILE A 547 -4.08 36.36 19.96
N GLU A 548 -3.21 37.04 19.22
CA GLU A 548 -3.37 37.23 17.77
C GLU A 548 -3.26 35.90 17.02
N LEU A 549 -2.29 35.06 17.36
CA LEU A 549 -2.15 33.72 16.80
C LEU A 549 -3.37 32.84 17.13
N CYS A 550 -3.91 32.90 18.36
CA CYS A 550 -5.14 32.21 18.75
C CYS A 550 -6.35 32.64 17.88
N ARG A 551 -6.43 33.92 17.50
CA ARG A 551 -7.49 34.42 16.61
C ARG A 551 -7.31 33.92 15.17
N ASN A 552 -6.06 33.90 14.69
CA ASN A 552 -5.72 33.49 13.33
C ASN A 552 -5.85 31.98 13.10
N GLU A 553 -5.73 31.16 14.14
CA GLU A 553 -5.92 29.71 14.07
C GLU A 553 -7.36 29.31 13.74
N ARG A 554 -8.35 30.13 14.11
CA ARG A 554 -9.77 29.90 13.78
C ARG A 554 -10.10 30.34 12.36
N ILE A 555 -10.15 29.38 11.44
CA ILE A 555 -10.76 29.57 10.12
C ILE A 555 -12.29 29.44 10.24
N SER A 556 -12.99 30.38 10.90
CA SER A 556 -14.43 30.58 10.64
C SER A 556 -14.93 31.98 10.98
N ASN A 557 -15.49 32.62 9.93
CA ASN A 557 -16.38 33.79 9.90
C ASN A 557 -15.90 35.13 10.47
N SER A 558 -14.69 35.57 10.14
CA SER A 558 -14.43 37.02 10.05
C SER A 558 -14.11 37.39 8.60
N THR A 559 -14.82 38.40 8.11
CA THR A 559 -14.63 39.09 6.84
C THR A 559 -13.14 39.17 6.47
N ARG A 560 -12.72 38.44 5.43
CA ARG A 560 -11.48 38.71 4.72
C ARG A 560 -11.43 40.23 4.52
N VAL A 561 -10.45 40.89 5.13
CA VAL A 561 -10.07 42.25 4.73
C VAL A 561 -9.74 42.11 3.24
N LYS A 562 -10.57 42.71 2.39
CA LYS A 562 -10.30 42.76 0.95
C LYS A 562 -8.95 43.44 0.79
N ILE A 563 -7.96 42.67 0.35
CA ILE A 563 -6.69 43.21 -0.12
C ILE A 563 -7.04 44.01 -1.38
N GLY A 564 -7.19 45.31 -1.23
CA GLY A 564 -7.36 46.25 -2.33
C GLY A 564 -6.01 46.87 -2.65
N PHE A 565 -5.59 46.77 -3.90
CA PHE A 565 -4.54 47.64 -4.42
C PHE A 565 -5.12 49.05 -4.58
N ARG A 566 -4.48 50.07 -4.01
CA ARG A 566 -4.77 51.46 -4.36
C ARG A 566 -4.28 51.70 -5.80
N ALA A 567 -5.18 52.20 -6.64
CA ALA A 567 -4.87 52.73 -7.96
C ALA A 567 -4.03 54.02 -7.85
#